data_AF-A0A945CFM5-F1
#
_entry.id   AF-A0A945CFM5-F1
#
_cell.length_a   1.000
_cell.length_b   1.000
_cell.length_c   1.000
_cell.angle_alpha   90.00
_cell.angle_beta   90.00
_cell.angle_gamma   90.00
#
_symmetry.space_group_name_H-M   'P 1'
#
loop_
_entity.id
_entity.type
_entity.pdbx_description
1 polymer ?
#
loop_
_entity_poly.entity_id
_entity_poly.type
_entity_poly.pdbx_seq_one_letter_code
_entity_poly.pdbx_strand_id
1 'polypeptide(L)'
;MTGNQKTRCLIGVAIGVAGLLFSRHYSGSGAELIHSHGANVTFSFGAYYMLRLCRLPRIEIRRVNAAYALFGVSAQEAAQALGLYPGTFDPIDFAANTAGIAIAWAVDAWVSKRFATMADQEAS
;
A
#
# COMPACT_ATOMS: atom_id res chain seq x y z
N MET A 1 6.64 -15.51 8.98
CA MET A 1 7.18 -14.98 7.72
C MET A 1 8.57 -15.54 7.53
N THR A 2 8.82 -16.17 6.40
CA THR A 2 10.17 -16.59 5.99
C THR A 2 11.04 -15.35 5.72
N GLY A 3 12.36 -15.50 5.66
CA GLY A 3 13.28 -14.40 5.32
C GLY A 3 12.87 -13.69 4.03
N ASN A 4 12.57 -14.45 2.97
CA ASN A 4 12.13 -13.92 1.68
C ASN A 4 10.84 -13.11 1.75
N GLN A 5 9.88 -13.50 2.61
CA GLN A 5 8.65 -12.73 2.78
C GLN A 5 8.90 -11.39 3.46
N LYS A 6 9.82 -11.32 4.44
CA LYS A 6 10.18 -10.06 5.11
C LYS A 6 10.85 -9.11 4.12
N THR A 7 11.82 -9.60 3.35
CA THR A 7 12.51 -8.81 2.32
C THR A 7 11.53 -8.21 1.33
N ARG A 8 10.56 -8.99 0.83
CA ARG A 8 9.52 -8.48 -0.07
C ARG A 8 8.65 -7.39 0.56
N CYS A 9 8.28 -7.53 1.82
CA CYS A 9 7.50 -6.49 2.50
C CYS A 9 8.31 -5.21 2.69
N LEU A 10 9.59 -5.33 3.07
CA LEU A 10 10.50 -4.18 3.16
C LEU A 10 10.67 -3.48 1.81
N ILE A 11 10.83 -4.23 0.72
CA ILE A 11 10.87 -3.67 -0.64
C ILE A 11 9.56 -2.94 -0.95
N GLY A 12 8.41 -3.54 -0.65
CA GLY A 12 7.10 -2.90 -0.85
C GLY A 12 6.96 -1.59 -0.07
N VAL A 13 7.38 -1.56 1.20
CA VAL A 13 7.43 -0.32 1.99
C VAL A 13 8.36 0.70 1.35
N ALA A 14 9.57 0.30 0.93
CA ALA A 14 10.53 1.18 0.30
C ALA A 14 10.01 1.79 -1.01
N ILE A 15 9.29 1.02 -1.83
CA ILE A 15 8.63 1.51 -3.05
C ILE A 15 7.57 2.55 -2.71
N GLY A 16 6.74 2.30 -1.68
CA GLY A 16 5.75 3.28 -1.22
C GLY A 16 6.39 4.61 -0.79
N VAL A 17 7.47 4.54 0.00
CA VAL A 17 8.24 5.72 0.44
C VAL A 17 8.89 6.44 -0.73
N ALA A 18 9.51 5.71 -1.67
CA ALA A 18 10.10 6.30 -2.86
C ALA A 18 9.03 6.99 -3.72
N GLY A 19 7.85 6.36 -3.89
CA GLY A 19 6.72 6.93 -4.58
C GLY A 19 6.20 8.22 -3.94
N LEU A 20 6.12 8.26 -2.61
CA LEU A 20 5.77 9.47 -1.85
C LEU A 20 6.74 10.62 -2.15
N LEU A 21 8.05 10.36 -2.06
CA LEU A 21 9.08 11.37 -2.33
C LEU A 21 9.05 11.82 -3.79
N PHE A 22 8.88 10.88 -4.71
CA PHE A 22 8.80 11.16 -6.15
C PHE A 22 7.57 12.00 -6.51
N SER A 23 6.41 11.69 -5.91
CA SER A 23 5.14 12.37 -6.21
C SER A 23 5.26 13.89 -6.01
N ARG A 24 6.06 14.35 -5.04
CA ARG A 24 6.28 15.78 -4.73
C ARG A 24 7.17 16.53 -5.72
N HIS A 25 7.91 15.81 -6.55
CA HIS A 25 8.88 16.39 -7.47
C HIS A 25 8.54 16.11 -8.93
N TYR A 26 7.37 15.55 -9.20
CA TYR A 26 6.99 15.15 -10.53
C TYR A 26 6.51 16.35 -11.36
N SER A 27 7.24 16.69 -12.41
CA SER A 27 6.92 17.80 -13.32
C SER A 27 6.47 17.36 -14.71
N GLY A 28 6.13 16.09 -14.89
CA GLY A 28 5.75 15.51 -16.20
C GLY A 28 4.27 15.69 -16.55
N SER A 29 3.83 15.04 -17.62
CA SER A 29 2.42 15.00 -18.00
C SER A 29 1.56 14.39 -16.87
N GLY A 30 0.44 15.03 -16.54
CA GLY A 30 -0.42 14.61 -15.43
C GLY A 30 0.11 15.03 -14.04
N ALA A 31 1.00 16.02 -13.97
CA ALA A 31 1.57 16.49 -12.71
C ALA A 31 0.52 16.94 -11.69
N GLU A 32 -0.58 17.55 -12.13
CA GLU A 32 -1.68 17.93 -11.26
C GLU A 32 -2.26 16.71 -10.53
N LEU A 33 -2.60 15.63 -11.26
CA LEU A 33 -3.12 14.40 -10.67
C LEU A 33 -2.12 13.72 -9.73
N ILE A 34 -0.83 13.73 -10.09
CA ILE A 34 0.22 13.10 -9.27
C ILE A 34 0.49 13.91 -8.00
N HIS A 35 0.48 15.24 -8.08
CA HIS A 35 0.61 16.11 -6.92
C HIS A 35 -0.60 16.03 -5.99
N SER A 36 -1.81 15.90 -6.54
CA SER A 36 -3.03 15.81 -5.74
C SER A 36 -3.20 14.44 -5.08
N HIS A 37 -3.02 13.34 -5.82
CA HIS A 37 -3.42 11.99 -5.35
C HIS A 37 -2.27 10.97 -5.30
N GLY A 38 -1.13 11.27 -5.92
CA GLY A 38 0.00 10.34 -6.00
C GLY A 38 0.54 9.97 -4.62
N ALA A 39 0.51 10.91 -3.68
CA ALA A 39 0.89 10.64 -2.29
C ALA A 39 -0.07 9.62 -1.63
N ASN A 40 -1.38 9.75 -1.84
CA ASN A 40 -2.39 8.84 -1.28
C ASN A 40 -2.25 7.42 -1.83
N VAL A 41 -2.05 7.27 -3.15
CA VAL A 41 -1.78 5.96 -3.78
C VAL A 41 -0.52 5.31 -3.19
N THR A 42 0.58 6.05 -3.13
CA THR A 42 1.90 5.50 -2.74
C THR A 42 2.01 5.25 -1.24
N PHE A 43 1.42 6.11 -0.41
CA PHE A 43 1.28 5.90 1.03
C PHE A 43 0.44 4.65 1.32
N SER A 44 -0.74 4.55 0.74
CA SER A 44 -1.64 3.41 0.91
C SER A 44 -1.00 2.08 0.47
N PHE A 45 -0.25 2.10 -0.64
CA PHE A 45 0.55 0.96 -1.10
C PHE A 45 1.58 0.54 -0.03
N GLY A 46 2.36 1.49 0.49
CA GLY A 46 3.36 1.24 1.52
C GLY A 46 2.74 0.75 2.84
N ALA A 47 1.63 1.35 3.26
CA ALA A 47 0.90 1.00 4.48
C ALA A 47 0.43 -0.47 4.48
N TYR A 48 -0.03 -0.99 3.34
CA TYR A 48 -0.36 -2.41 3.20
C TYR A 48 0.83 -3.32 3.56
N TYR A 49 2.01 -3.03 2.99
CA TYR A 49 3.22 -3.84 3.24
C TYR A 49 3.77 -3.63 4.65
N MET A 50 3.61 -2.45 5.23
CA MET A 50 3.95 -2.17 6.62
C MET A 50 3.11 -3.03 7.57
N LEU A 51 1.80 -3.11 7.36
CA LEU A 51 0.92 -3.99 8.14
C LEU A 51 1.28 -5.47 7.97
N ARG A 52 1.61 -5.90 6.73
CA ARG A 52 2.12 -7.25 6.48
C ARG A 52 3.40 -7.55 7.27
N LEU A 53 4.29 -6.56 7.42
CA LEU A 53 5.53 -6.69 8.18
C LEU A 53 5.30 -6.78 9.69
N CYS A 54 4.38 -5.98 10.24
CA CYS A 54 4.11 -5.92 11.68
C CYS A 54 3.47 -7.19 12.26
N ARG A 55 2.94 -8.10 11.42
CA ARG A 55 2.30 -9.37 11.83
C ARG A 55 1.39 -9.22 13.05
N LEU A 56 0.31 -8.44 12.91
CA LEU A 56 -0.69 -8.35 13.96
C LEU A 56 -1.10 -9.79 14.38
N PRO A 57 -0.98 -10.15 15.67
CA PRO A 57 -1.16 -11.52 16.12
C PRO A 57 -2.56 -12.02 15.73
N ARG A 58 -2.63 -13.21 15.12
CA ARG A 58 -3.84 -13.86 14.56
C ARG A 58 -4.35 -13.31 13.21
N ILE A 59 -3.62 -12.40 12.56
CA ILE A 59 -4.00 -11.82 11.26
C ILE A 59 -2.95 -12.16 10.19
N GLU A 60 -2.85 -13.43 9.80
CA GLU A 60 -2.01 -13.84 8.65
C GLU A 60 -2.74 -13.74 7.30
N ILE A 61 -3.97 -13.24 7.29
CA ILE A 61 -4.80 -13.20 6.09
C ILE A 61 -4.55 -11.88 5.35
N ARG A 62 -3.97 -11.96 4.14
CA ARG A 62 -3.70 -10.80 3.26
C ARG A 62 -4.88 -9.84 3.14
N ARG A 63 -6.11 -10.37 3.10
CA ARG A 63 -7.36 -9.60 3.01
C ARG A 63 -7.58 -8.71 4.22
N VAL A 64 -7.23 -9.19 5.41
CA VAL A 64 -7.43 -8.44 6.65
C VAL A 64 -6.43 -7.29 6.73
N ASN A 65 -5.17 -7.49 6.29
CA ASN A 65 -4.21 -6.38 6.18
C ASN A 65 -4.68 -5.31 5.17
N ALA A 66 -5.28 -5.71 4.05
CA ALA A 66 -5.88 -4.76 3.11
C ALA A 66 -7.05 -4.00 3.74
N ALA A 67 -7.92 -4.69 4.49
CA ALA A 67 -9.04 -4.07 5.19
C ALA A 67 -8.57 -3.08 6.28
N TYR A 68 -7.54 -3.41 7.06
CA TYR A 68 -6.97 -2.49 8.05
C TYR A 68 -6.30 -1.29 7.41
N ALA A 69 -5.53 -1.50 6.33
CA ALA A 69 -4.96 -0.40 5.57
C ALA A 69 -6.06 0.54 5.08
N LEU A 70 -7.10 -0.02 4.46
CA LEU A 70 -8.23 0.74 3.90
C LEU A 70 -9.00 1.48 5.00
N PHE A 71 -9.22 0.84 6.14
CA PHE A 71 -9.85 1.47 7.29
C PHE A 71 -9.02 2.65 7.78
N GLY A 72 -7.70 2.49 7.95
CA GLY A 72 -6.82 3.55 8.46
C GLY A 72 -6.81 4.78 7.57
N VAL A 73 -6.62 4.60 6.26
CA VAL A 73 -6.59 5.72 5.30
C VAL A 73 -7.98 6.33 5.11
N SER A 74 -9.04 5.52 5.10
CA SER A 74 -10.42 6.04 5.06
C SER A 74 -10.77 6.84 6.32
N ALA A 75 -10.30 6.41 7.49
CA ALA A 75 -10.52 7.11 8.75
C ALA A 75 -9.77 8.44 8.77
N GLN A 76 -8.57 8.50 8.18
CA GLN A 76 -7.84 9.76 8.01
C GLN A 76 -8.58 10.74 7.10
N GLU A 77 -9.12 10.29 5.97
CA GLU A 77 -9.94 11.15 5.09
C GLU A 77 -11.20 11.66 5.80
N ALA A 78 -11.91 10.77 6.50
CA ALA A 78 -13.08 11.16 7.29
C ALA A 78 -12.72 12.15 8.41
N ALA A 79 -11.57 11.98 9.06
CA ALA A 79 -11.11 12.90 10.10
C ALA A 79 -10.76 14.28 9.53
N GLN A 80 -10.22 14.37 8.31
CA GLN A 80 -10.00 15.65 7.62
C GLN A 80 -11.32 16.33 7.28
N ALA A 81 -12.33 15.57 6.81
CA ALA A 81 -13.66 16.12 6.54
C ALA A 81 -14.32 16.72 7.80
N LEU A 82 -14.03 16.15 8.98
CA LEU A 82 -14.50 16.65 10.28
C LEU A 82 -13.62 17.76 10.87
N GLY A 83 -12.51 18.12 10.22
CA GLY A 83 -11.53 19.08 10.75
C GLY A 83 -10.75 18.57 11.97
N LEU A 84 -10.74 17.26 12.20
CA LEU A 84 -10.06 16.61 13.33
C LEU A 84 -8.61 16.22 13.00
N TYR A 85 -8.24 16.19 11.72
CA TYR A 85 -6.91 15.83 11.25
C TYR A 85 -6.41 16.85 10.22
N PRO A 86 -5.11 17.25 10.25
CA PRO A 86 -4.57 18.17 9.27
C PRO A 86 -4.67 17.65 7.83
N GLY A 87 -4.97 18.55 6.90
CA GLY A 87 -5.10 18.27 5.49
C GLY A 87 -6.39 18.83 4.91
N THR A 88 -6.63 18.52 3.64
CA THR A 88 -7.82 18.94 2.91
C THR A 88 -8.56 17.69 2.49
N PHE A 89 -9.84 17.60 2.85
CA PHE A 89 -10.67 16.50 2.42
C PHE A 89 -10.91 16.56 0.91
N ASP A 90 -10.57 15.48 0.21
CA ASP A 90 -10.94 15.24 -1.19
C ASP A 90 -11.60 13.86 -1.32
N PRO A 91 -12.88 13.77 -1.75
CA PRO A 91 -13.55 12.49 -1.96
C PRO A 91 -12.81 11.53 -2.91
N ILE A 92 -12.02 12.05 -3.85
CA ILE A 92 -11.23 11.25 -4.80
C ILE A 92 -10.10 10.50 -4.06
N ASP A 93 -9.65 11.00 -2.92
CA ASP A 93 -8.59 10.36 -2.14
C ASP A 93 -9.00 9.00 -1.57
N PHE A 94 -10.29 8.75 -1.32
CA PHE A 94 -10.78 7.40 -1.03
C PHE A 94 -10.48 6.42 -2.16
N ALA A 95 -10.68 6.84 -3.42
CA ALA A 95 -10.41 6.02 -4.59
C ALA A 95 -8.89 5.85 -4.80
N ALA A 96 -8.10 6.91 -4.63
CA ALA A 96 -6.64 6.86 -4.70
C ALA A 96 -6.06 5.88 -3.67
N ASN A 97 -6.52 5.97 -2.42
CA ASN A 97 -6.13 5.08 -1.34
C ASN A 97 -6.52 3.62 -1.64
N THR A 98 -7.75 3.40 -2.10
CA THR A 98 -8.22 2.07 -2.52
C THR A 98 -7.36 1.50 -3.64
N ALA A 99 -6.99 2.31 -4.63
CA ALA A 99 -6.12 1.90 -5.74
C ALA A 99 -4.73 1.47 -5.23
N GLY A 100 -4.11 2.27 -4.35
CA GLY A 100 -2.82 1.93 -3.75
C GLY A 100 -2.82 0.58 -3.04
N ILE A 101 -3.83 0.32 -2.20
CA ILE A 101 -3.99 -0.96 -1.49
C ILE A 101 -4.29 -2.11 -2.45
N ALA A 102 -5.18 -1.90 -3.43
CA ALA A 102 -5.53 -2.94 -4.40
C ALA A 102 -4.32 -3.38 -5.23
N ILE A 103 -3.49 -2.42 -5.68
CA ILE A 103 -2.24 -2.69 -6.38
C ILE A 103 -1.28 -3.45 -5.47
N ALA A 104 -1.07 -2.99 -4.24
CA ALA A 104 -0.17 -3.66 -3.28
C ALA A 104 -0.59 -5.12 -3.01
N TRP A 105 -1.89 -5.34 -2.78
CA TRP A 105 -2.46 -6.66 -2.55
C TRP A 105 -2.33 -7.59 -3.76
N ALA A 106 -2.58 -7.07 -4.97
CA ALA A 106 -2.42 -7.84 -6.22
C ALA A 106 -0.96 -8.23 -6.46
N VAL A 107 -0.02 -7.31 -6.25
CA VAL A 107 1.43 -7.58 -6.37
C VAL A 107 1.85 -8.63 -5.34
N ASP A 108 1.45 -8.51 -4.07
CA ASP A 108 1.80 -9.50 -3.05
C ASP A 108 1.23 -10.89 -3.40
N ALA A 109 0.00 -10.95 -3.92
CA ALA A 109 -0.61 -12.19 -4.36
C ALA A 109 0.14 -12.83 -5.54
N TRP A 110 0.46 -12.04 -6.57
CA TRP A 110 1.16 -12.51 -7.76
C TRP A 110 2.58 -13.00 -7.45
N VAL A 111 3.37 -12.19 -6.73
CA VAL A 111 4.74 -12.56 -6.34
C VAL A 111 4.74 -13.81 -5.47
N SER A 112 3.81 -13.91 -4.52
CA SER A 112 3.71 -15.10 -3.66
C SER A 112 3.40 -16.37 -4.44
N LYS A 113 2.53 -16.29 -5.46
CA LYS A 113 2.20 -17.44 -6.30
C LYS A 113 3.43 -17.91 -7.07
N ARG A 114 4.22 -17.00 -7.64
CA ARG A 114 5.45 -17.33 -8.39
C ARG A 114 6.49 -18.07 -7.55
N PHE A 115 6.74 -17.60 -6.33
CA PHE A 115 7.69 -18.26 -5.43
C PHE A 115 7.22 -19.65 -4.96
N ALA A 116 5.90 -19.86 -4.81
CA ALA A 116 5.38 -21.20 -4.51
C ALA A 116 5.62 -22.15 -5.69
N THR A 117 5.30 -21.73 -6.92
CA THR A 117 5.51 -22.54 -8.12
C THR A 117 6.99 -22.90 -8.37
N MET A 118 7.92 -22.00 -8.10
CA MET A 118 9.36 -22.29 -8.23
C MET A 118 9.83 -23.34 -7.21
N ALA A 119 9.36 -23.25 -5.97
CA ALA A 119 9.69 -24.23 -4.94
C ALA A 119 9.14 -25.64 -5.27
N ASP A 120 7.95 -25.71 -5.87
CA ASP A 120 7.37 -26.98 -6.34
C ASP A 120 8.18 -27.61 -7.50
N GLN A 121 8.78 -26.78 -8.36
CA GLN A 121 9.62 -27.25 -9.48
C GLN A 121 10.98 -27.78 -9.02
N GLU A 122 11.59 -27.18 -7.99
CA GLU A 122 12.87 -27.66 -7.43
C GLU A 122 12.73 -28.96 -6.63
N ALA A 123 11.51 -29.29 -6.18
CA ALA A 123 11.20 -30.48 -5.41
C ALA A 123 10.81 -31.71 -6.26
N SER A 124 10.68 -31.55 -7.59
CA SER A 124 10.34 -32.59 -8.56
C SER A 124 11.56 -33.10 -9.32
#